data_AF-A0A0K8MFL9-F1
#
_entry.id   AF-A0A0K8MFL9-F1
#
_cell.length_a   1.000
_cell.length_b   1.000
_cell.length_c   1.000
_cell.angle_alpha   90.00
_cell.angle_beta   90.00
_cell.angle_gamma   90.00
#
_symmetry.space_group_name_H-M   'P 1'
#
loop_
_entity.id
_entity.type
_entity.pdbx_description
1 polymer ?
#
loop_
_entity_poly.entity_id
_entity_poly.type
_entity_poly.pdbx_seq_one_letter_code
_entity_poly.pdbx_strand_id
1 'polypeptide(L)'
;MIIGIGNDMESISRIEGVLKRRPNFLSTILTPAEMAAAEERTGRHYLEFVAGRFSAKEAYSKALGTGIGKTVSWKNMTLLNNKAGQPLMRVDGQKNRILVAITHSGDFVSTIVVIEKKPWYQRVFRTFI
;
A
#
# COMPACT_ATOMS: atom_id res chain seq x y z
N MET A 1 -16.16 -11.33 8.05
CA MET A 1 -16.37 -10.28 9.08
C MET A 1 -15.28 -9.23 8.90
N ILE A 2 -15.66 -7.97 8.74
CA ILE A 2 -14.71 -6.85 8.70
C ILE A 2 -14.10 -6.69 10.10
N ILE A 3 -12.78 -6.52 10.16
CA ILE A 3 -12.05 -6.31 11.42
C ILE A 3 -11.37 -4.94 11.50
N GLY A 4 -11.28 -4.21 10.38
CA GLY A 4 -10.70 -2.88 10.37
C GLY A 4 -10.91 -2.18 9.03
N ILE A 5 -11.04 -0.86 9.09
CA ILE A 5 -11.10 0.02 7.93
C ILE A 5 -10.12 1.17 8.12
N GLY A 6 -9.50 1.62 7.05
CA GLY A 6 -8.60 2.76 7.08
C GLY A 6 -8.70 3.55 5.79
N ASN A 7 -8.69 4.87 5.93
CA ASN A 7 -8.69 5.79 4.82
C ASN A 7 -7.50 6.74 4.94
N ASP A 8 -6.95 7.09 3.79
CA ASP A 8 -5.91 8.08 3.69
C ASP A 8 -6.06 8.93 2.42
N MET A 9 -5.54 10.14 2.47
CA MET A 9 -5.48 11.07 1.35
C MET A 9 -4.14 11.80 1.40
N GLU A 10 -3.48 11.90 0.24
CA GLU A 10 -2.14 12.46 0.15
C GLU A 10 -2.02 13.39 -1.07
N SER A 11 -1.20 14.43 -0.93
CA SER A 11 -0.88 15.36 -2.02
C SER A 11 0.31 14.85 -2.83
N ILE A 12 0.13 14.76 -4.15
CA ILE A 12 1.15 14.33 -5.11
C ILE A 12 2.30 15.36 -5.11
N SER A 13 2.00 16.65 -5.14
CA SER A 13 3.00 17.71 -5.06
C SER A 13 3.79 17.68 -3.74
N ARG A 14 3.16 17.31 -2.62
CA ARG A 14 3.87 17.11 -1.34
C ARG A 14 4.86 15.95 -1.43
N ILE A 15 4.46 14.82 -2.02
CA ILE A 15 5.35 13.66 -2.24
C ILE A 15 6.51 14.03 -3.15
N GLU A 16 6.27 14.77 -4.24
CA GLU A 16 7.33 15.28 -5.10
C GLU A 16 8.34 16.13 -4.32
N GLY A 17 7.85 17.06 -3.49
CA GLY A 17 8.70 17.88 -2.64
C GLY A 17 9.47 17.08 -1.59
N VAL A 18 8.94 15.96 -1.10
CA VAL A 18 9.66 15.06 -0.18
C VAL A 18 10.74 14.29 -0.92
N LEU A 19 10.45 13.73 -2.10
CA LEU A 19 11.44 13.01 -2.91
C LEU A 19 12.66 13.88 -3.26
N LYS A 20 12.43 15.16 -3.57
CA LYS A 20 13.52 16.14 -3.82
C LYS A 20 14.38 16.42 -2.59
N ARG A 21 13.77 16.43 -1.39
CA ARG A 21 14.45 16.76 -0.12
C ARG A 21 15.07 15.56 0.59
N ARG A 22 14.58 14.35 0.32
CA ARG A 22 14.95 13.12 1.04
C ARG A 22 15.30 12.01 0.05
N PRO A 23 16.58 11.87 -0.35
CA PRO A 23 17.02 10.88 -1.33
C PRO A 23 16.65 9.43 -0.96
N ASN A 24 16.65 9.11 0.33
CA ASN A 24 16.34 7.77 0.83
C ASN A 24 14.84 7.53 1.05
N PHE A 25 13.97 8.49 0.75
CA PHE A 25 12.55 8.36 1.04
C PHE A 25 11.92 7.21 0.25
N LEU A 26 12.20 7.13 -1.06
CA LEU A 26 11.68 6.08 -1.93
C LEU A 26 12.09 4.69 -1.45
N SER A 27 13.39 4.52 -1.16
CA SER A 27 13.94 3.27 -0.64
C SER A 27 13.54 2.98 0.80
N THR A 28 12.91 3.91 1.51
CA THR A 28 12.28 3.66 2.82
C THR A 28 10.87 3.10 2.64
N ILE A 29 10.08 3.69 1.74
CA ILE A 29 8.64 3.40 1.64
C ILE A 29 8.30 2.26 0.67
N LEU A 30 9.06 2.04 -0.40
CA LEU A 30 8.74 1.05 -1.43
C LEU A 30 9.53 -0.24 -1.23
N THR A 31 8.92 -1.40 -1.45
CA THR A 31 9.64 -2.67 -1.52
C THR A 31 10.42 -2.79 -2.83
N PRO A 32 11.40 -3.70 -2.95
CA PRO A 32 12.13 -3.88 -4.22
C PRO A 32 11.22 -4.12 -5.43
N ALA A 33 10.14 -4.90 -5.23
CA ALA A 33 9.17 -5.15 -6.30
C ALA A 33 8.36 -3.90 -6.68
N GLU A 34 8.03 -3.04 -5.71
CA GLU A 34 7.37 -1.76 -5.98
C GLU A 34 8.32 -0.75 -6.62
N MET A 35 9.62 -0.77 -6.28
CA MET A 35 10.64 0.05 -6.92
C MET A 35 10.80 -0.31 -8.39
N ALA A 36 10.90 -1.60 -8.71
CA ALA A 36 10.96 -2.06 -10.10
C ALA A 36 9.72 -1.60 -10.90
N ALA A 37 8.53 -1.70 -10.31
CA ALA A 37 7.33 -1.16 -10.94
C ALA A 37 7.39 0.38 -11.07
N ALA A 38 7.91 1.11 -10.07
CA ALA A 38 8.05 2.56 -10.15
C ALA A 38 8.97 2.98 -11.31
N GLU A 39 10.06 2.25 -11.56
CA GLU A 39 11.02 2.53 -12.64
C GLU A 39 10.41 2.44 -14.05
N GLU A 40 9.35 1.66 -14.23
CA GLU A 40 8.61 1.58 -15.50
C GLU A 40 7.77 2.84 -15.80
N ARG A 41 7.71 3.80 -14.87
CA ARG A 41 6.83 4.99 -14.94
C ARG A 41 7.65 6.27 -14.98
N THR A 42 7.12 7.28 -15.65
CA THR A 42 7.77 8.57 -15.81
C THR A 42 6.83 9.74 -15.49
N GLY A 43 7.42 10.90 -15.22
CA GLY A 43 6.69 12.16 -15.00
C GLY A 43 5.62 12.05 -13.91
N ARG A 44 4.40 12.52 -14.22
CA ARG A 44 3.28 12.55 -13.29
C ARG A 44 2.85 11.16 -12.82
N HIS A 45 2.85 10.17 -13.70
CA HIS A 45 2.45 8.81 -13.37
C HIS A 45 3.38 8.14 -12.36
N TYR A 46 4.67 8.48 -12.39
CA TYR A 46 5.61 8.06 -11.36
C TYR A 46 5.24 8.64 -9.99
N LEU A 47 4.95 9.95 -9.92
CA LEU A 47 4.58 10.61 -8.68
C LEU A 47 3.25 10.10 -8.12
N GLU A 48 2.24 9.91 -8.98
CA GLU A 48 0.96 9.27 -8.64
C GLU A 48 1.15 7.86 -8.10
N PHE A 49 2.05 7.08 -8.71
CA PHE A 49 2.36 5.74 -8.24
C PHE A 49 2.93 5.76 -6.82
N VAL A 50 3.95 6.59 -6.58
CA VAL A 50 4.62 6.69 -5.27
C VAL A 50 3.65 7.21 -4.20
N ALA A 51 2.90 8.28 -4.50
CA ALA A 51 1.89 8.82 -3.59
C ALA A 51 0.78 7.78 -3.29
N GLY A 52 0.35 7.03 -4.31
CA GLY A 52 -0.53 5.87 -4.19
C GLY A 52 -0.07 4.85 -3.16
N ARG A 53 1.20 4.46 -3.21
CA ARG A 53 1.74 3.42 -2.31
C ARG A 53 1.93 3.95 -0.91
N PHE A 54 2.36 5.21 -0.79
CA PHE A 54 2.45 5.89 0.49
C PHE A 54 1.08 5.92 1.18
N SER A 55 0.07 6.47 0.49
CA SER A 55 -1.29 6.59 1.02
C SER A 55 -1.94 5.24 1.34
N ALA A 56 -1.73 4.22 0.49
CA ALA A 56 -2.26 2.89 0.75
C ALA A 56 -1.67 2.22 2.00
N LYS A 57 -0.37 2.39 2.23
CA LYS A 57 0.31 1.82 3.39
C LYS A 57 -0.11 2.54 4.68
N GLU A 58 -0.32 3.86 4.63
CA GLU A 58 -0.92 4.61 5.74
C GLU A 58 -2.37 4.17 6.03
N ALA A 59 -3.19 4.02 4.98
CA ALA A 59 -4.56 3.53 5.13
C ALA A 59 -4.59 2.12 5.76
N TYR A 60 -3.67 1.23 5.37
CA TYR A 60 -3.56 -0.09 6.02
C TYR A 60 -3.15 0.01 7.50
N SER A 61 -2.19 0.88 7.83
CA SER A 61 -1.75 1.08 9.21
C SER A 61 -2.88 1.57 10.13
N LYS A 62 -3.75 2.45 9.58
CA LYS A 62 -4.98 2.90 10.23
C LYS A 62 -6.01 1.79 10.37
N ALA A 63 -6.20 0.97 9.34
CA ALA A 63 -7.11 -0.19 9.40
C ALA A 63 -6.71 -1.20 10.47
N LEU A 64 -5.42 -1.33 10.77
CA LEU A 64 -4.91 -2.13 11.88
C LEU A 64 -5.02 -1.46 13.26
N GLY A 65 -5.15 -0.13 13.30
CA GLY A 65 -5.16 0.64 14.54
C GLY A 65 -3.77 0.82 15.20
N THR A 66 -2.67 0.53 14.49
CA THR A 66 -1.31 0.57 15.05
C THR A 66 -0.51 1.79 14.61
N GLY A 67 -0.90 2.42 13.50
CA GLY A 67 -0.03 3.35 12.77
C GLY A 67 1.18 2.64 12.15
N ILE A 68 1.99 3.42 11.42
CA ILE A 68 3.28 2.96 10.91
C ILE A 68 4.34 3.03 12.01
N GLY A 69 5.14 1.97 12.18
CA GLY A 69 6.17 1.92 13.21
C GLY A 69 6.64 0.51 13.51
N LYS A 70 6.81 0.20 14.80
CA LYS A 70 7.35 -1.09 15.25
C LYS A 70 6.50 -2.29 14.81
N THR A 71 5.18 -2.13 14.80
CA THR A 71 4.24 -3.23 14.48
C THR A 71 4.04 -3.41 12.97
N VAL A 72 4.07 -2.32 12.20
CA VAL A 72 3.85 -2.31 10.76
C VAL A 72 4.93 -1.46 10.10
N SER A 73 5.85 -2.13 9.40
CA SER A 73 6.91 -1.49 8.62
C SER A 73 6.50 -1.35 7.16
N TRP A 74 6.89 -0.24 6.53
CA TRP A 74 6.71 0.03 5.10
C TRP A 74 7.16 -1.13 4.21
N LYS A 75 8.28 -1.77 4.57
CA LYS A 75 8.93 -2.82 3.78
C LYS A 75 8.26 -4.18 3.89
N ASN A 76 7.45 -4.38 4.92
CA ASN A 76 6.70 -5.63 5.11
C ASN A 76 5.40 -5.62 4.29
N MET A 77 5.08 -4.51 3.62
CA MET A 77 3.87 -4.32 2.83
C MET A 77 4.25 -4.11 1.37
N THR A 78 3.76 -4.96 0.47
CA THR A 78 3.95 -4.83 -0.97
C THR A 78 2.60 -4.65 -1.66
N LEU A 79 2.47 -3.65 -2.52
CA LEU A 79 1.27 -3.29 -3.27
C LEU A 79 1.56 -3.25 -4.77
N LEU A 80 1.11 -4.29 -5.47
CA LEU A 80 1.25 -4.44 -6.92
C LEU A 80 -0.11 -4.62 -7.57
N ASN A 81 -0.19 -4.45 -8.88
CA ASN A 81 -1.42 -4.70 -9.62
C ASN A 81 -1.41 -6.12 -10.19
N ASN A 82 -2.57 -6.78 -10.24
CA ASN A 82 -2.71 -8.04 -10.96
C ASN A 82 -2.81 -7.80 -12.48
N LYS A 83 -2.93 -8.89 -13.26
CA LYS A 83 -3.06 -8.82 -14.73
C LYS A 83 -4.27 -8.00 -15.22
N ALA A 84 -5.32 -7.89 -14.41
CA ALA A 84 -6.50 -7.08 -14.71
C ALA A 84 -6.37 -5.62 -14.22
N GLY A 85 -5.21 -5.21 -13.69
CA GLY A 85 -4.97 -3.87 -13.18
C GLY A 85 -5.49 -3.62 -11.76
N GLN A 86 -6.07 -4.61 -11.08
CA GLN A 86 -6.55 -4.45 -9.70
C GLN A 86 -5.39 -4.37 -8.71
N PRO A 87 -5.34 -3.38 -7.79
CA PRO A 87 -4.32 -3.31 -6.76
C PRO A 87 -4.49 -4.42 -5.72
N LEU A 88 -3.39 -5.10 -5.39
CA LEU A 88 -3.31 -6.19 -4.43
C LEU A 88 -2.24 -5.90 -3.39
N MET A 89 -2.65 -5.79 -2.14
CA MET A 89 -1.73 -5.63 -1.01
C MET A 89 -1.41 -6.98 -0.38
N ARG A 90 -0.12 -7.26 -0.22
CA ARG A 90 0.41 -8.37 0.57
C ARG A 90 1.19 -7.80 1.74
N VAL A 91 0.95 -8.35 2.93
CA VAL A 91 1.70 -7.97 4.13
C VAL A 91 2.24 -9.24 4.78
N ASP A 92 3.52 -9.23 5.12
CA ASP A 92 4.18 -10.41 5.69
C ASP A 92 3.56 -10.79 7.03
N GLY A 93 3.30 -12.10 7.21
CA GLY A 93 2.62 -12.64 8.40
C GLY A 93 1.11 -12.35 8.48
N GLN A 94 0.55 -11.49 7.62
CA GLN A 94 -0.89 -11.20 7.63
C GLN A 94 -1.68 -12.32 6.93
N LYS A 95 -2.60 -12.95 7.68
CA LYS A 95 -3.46 -14.04 7.18
C LYS A 95 -4.86 -13.58 6.76
N ASN A 96 -5.25 -12.39 7.18
CA ASN A 96 -6.55 -11.82 6.84
C ASN A 96 -6.59 -11.37 5.37
N ARG A 97 -7.79 -11.21 4.82
CA ARG A 97 -7.96 -10.68 3.48
C ARG A 97 -7.84 -9.15 3.57
N ILE A 98 -7.08 -8.57 2.66
CA ILE A 98 -6.91 -7.13 2.54
C ILE A 98 -7.53 -6.72 1.20
N LEU A 99 -8.45 -5.77 1.25
CA LEU A 99 -9.03 -5.12 0.09
C LEU A 99 -8.50 -3.69 0.04
N VAL A 100 -8.05 -3.24 -1.12
CA VAL A 100 -7.49 -1.90 -1.31
C VAL A 100 -8.11 -1.30 -2.56
N ALA A 101 -8.50 -0.03 -2.48
CA ALA A 101 -8.90 0.76 -3.62
C ALA A 101 -8.18 2.10 -3.58
N ILE A 102 -7.56 2.49 -4.70
CA ILE A 102 -6.79 3.72 -4.85
C ILE A 102 -7.43 4.53 -5.96
N THR A 103 -7.63 5.82 -5.72
CA THR A 103 -8.07 6.79 -6.71
C THR A 103 -7.13 7.98 -6.71
N HIS A 104 -7.04 8.68 -7.84
CA HIS A 104 -6.32 9.95 -7.95
C HIS A 104 -7.15 10.93 -8.77
N SER A 105 -7.09 12.20 -8.40
CA SER A 105 -7.73 13.29 -9.14
C SER A 105 -7.04 14.60 -8.78
N GLY A 106 -6.69 15.40 -9.79
CA GLY A 106 -5.90 16.60 -9.59
C GLY A 106 -4.62 16.28 -8.81
N ASP A 107 -4.31 17.07 -7.78
CA ASP A 107 -3.11 16.88 -6.94
C ASP A 107 -3.25 15.80 -5.85
N PHE A 108 -4.37 15.08 -5.79
CA PHE A 108 -4.63 14.18 -4.67
C PHE A 108 -4.72 12.72 -5.09
N VAL A 109 -4.19 11.86 -4.22
CA VAL A 109 -4.48 10.44 -4.15
C VAL A 109 -5.34 10.19 -2.93
N SER A 110 -6.33 9.31 -3.03
CA SER A 110 -7.03 8.76 -1.87
C SER A 110 -7.06 7.25 -1.92
N THR A 111 -6.90 6.63 -0.75
CA THR A 111 -6.92 5.18 -0.58
C THR A 111 -7.90 4.78 0.51
N ILE A 112 -8.63 3.69 0.27
CA ILE A 112 -9.34 2.96 1.31
C ILE A 112 -8.82 1.53 1.40
N VAL A 113 -8.64 1.06 2.63
CA VAL A 113 -8.25 -0.31 2.96
C VAL A 113 -9.29 -0.91 3.88
N VAL A 114 -9.70 -2.15 3.57
CA VAL A 114 -10.57 -2.96 4.42
C VAL A 114 -9.85 -4.27 4.74
N ILE A 115 -9.80 -4.63 6.02
CA ILE A 115 -9.28 -5.91 6.47
C ILE A 115 -10.45 -6.79 6.87
N GLU A 116 -10.56 -7.95 6.24
CA GLU A 116 -11.58 -8.95 6.54
C GLU A 116 -10.96 -10.19 7.16
N LYS A 117 -11.53 -10.64 8.28
CA LYS A 117 -11.18 -11.92 8.88
C LYS A 117 -11.55 -13.03 7.92
N LYS A 118 -10.54 -13.77 7.44
CA LYS A 118 -10.79 -14.99 6.64
C LYS A 118 -11.47 -16.06 7.50
N PRO A 119 -12.31 -16.91 6.91
CA PRO A 119 -12.77 -18.12 7.57
C PRO A 119 -11.59 -18.97 8.05
N TRP A 120 -11.77 -19.72 9.13
CA TRP A 120 -10.68 -20.48 9.77
C TRP A 120 -10.04 -21.50 8.83
N TYR A 121 -10.83 -22.18 7.99
CA TYR A 121 -10.32 -23.17 7.04
C TYR A 121 -9.37 -22.55 5.99
N GLN A 122 -9.66 -21.34 5.50
CA GLN A 122 -8.78 -20.64 4.55
C GLN A 122 -7.45 -20.19 5.16
N ARG A 123 -7.33 -20.19 6.50
CA ARG A 123 -6.06 -19.88 7.19
C ARG A 123 -5.18 -21.12 7.39
N VAL A 124 -5.76 -22.32 7.35
CA VAL A 124 -5.08 -23.59 7.66
C VAL A 124 -4.63 -24.32 6.38
N PHE A 125 -5.43 -24.27 5.31
CA PHE A 125 -5.19 -25.07 4.10
C PHE A 125 -4.28 -24.43 3.02
N ARG A 126 -3.44 -23.44 3.38
CA ARG A 126 -2.52 -22.79 2.42
C ARG A 126 -1.10 -23.36 2.39
N THR A 127 -0.86 -24.49 3.04
CA THR A 127 0.45 -25.15 3.14
C THR A 127 0.58 -26.41 2.25
N PHE A 128 -0.41 -26.72 1.40
CA PHE A 128 -0.45 -27.99 0.64
C PHE A 128 -0.67 -27.87 -0.87
N ILE A 129 -0.44 -26.71 -1.47
CA ILE A 129 -0.34 -26.52 -2.93
C ILE A 129 0.73 -25.47 -3.19
#